data_AF-A0A3D4ZSZ8-F1
#
_entry.id   AF-A0A3D4ZSZ8-F1
#
_cell.length_a   1.000
_cell.length_b   1.000
_cell.length_c   1.000
_cell.angle_alpha   90.00
_cell.angle_beta   90.00
_cell.angle_gamma   90.00
#
_symmetry.space_group_name_H-M   'P 1'
#
loop_
_entity.id
_entity.type
_entity.pdbx_description
1 polymer ?
#
loop_
_entity_poly.entity_id
_entity_poly.type
_entity_poly.pdbx_seq_one_letter_code
_entity_poly.pdbx_strand_id
1 'polypeptide(L)'
;MAQDIRHELQCWERELLAHHRWGDYPEQREGEHERLKALWRRIEPDCGRINRIIESIIALEICNWRLLESIQELCACIGGKRLPAYVIGHHLSVDTRRWHKYWGYFFALRTWSLGEHVCGVPSMQSVCDPQGCIEHHVCELLGERNDLKALYVERLARAVFFWLTGHSEPDTPPGIAHAGCVAVIEDRILARDPELRVVPREYLFADEGNLHPCHHKLFRHLDILISSIGAEQWRGGMPARCTDGVERAEDLEPWLAPLAAWVEGAEAAGEEAQTEEGHAVYTSLGQRDDEKVFLAALLESLLRSQQVAARERAKAKSGSA
;
A
#
# COMPACT_ATOMS: atom_id res chain seq x y z
N MET A 1 -23.29 14.94 -41.13
CA MET A 1 -23.34 14.79 -39.66
C MET A 1 -22.42 13.63 -39.29
N ALA A 2 -21.15 13.92 -39.00
CA ALA A 2 -20.26 12.93 -38.41
C ALA A 2 -20.63 12.83 -36.92
N GLN A 3 -21.19 11.69 -36.51
CA GLN A 3 -21.30 11.37 -35.09
C GLN A 3 -19.88 11.19 -34.57
N ASP A 4 -19.43 12.17 -33.79
CA ASP A 4 -18.25 12.11 -32.94
C ASP A 4 -18.52 11.03 -31.87
N ILE A 5 -18.34 9.76 -32.25
CA ILE A 5 -18.28 8.64 -31.31
C ILE A 5 -16.98 8.86 -30.55
N ARG A 6 -17.04 9.63 -29.46
CA ARG A 6 -16.03 9.53 -28.41
C ARG A 6 -16.09 8.09 -27.92
N HIS A 7 -15.19 7.26 -28.45
CA HIS A 7 -14.97 5.94 -27.91
C HIS A 7 -14.64 6.12 -26.42
N GLU A 8 -15.56 5.68 -25.57
CA GLU A 8 -15.31 5.72 -24.13
C GLU A 8 -14.16 4.75 -23.86
N LEU A 9 -13.06 5.29 -23.31
CA LEU A 9 -11.87 4.52 -22.98
C LEU A 9 -12.23 3.40 -22.01
N GLN A 10 -11.69 2.21 -22.25
CA GLN A 10 -11.84 1.09 -21.32
C GLN A 10 -11.12 1.37 -20.00
N CYS A 11 -11.47 0.65 -18.93
CA CYS A 11 -10.89 0.88 -17.61
C CYS A 11 -9.36 0.75 -17.60
N TRP A 12 -8.79 -0.22 -18.31
CA TRP A 12 -7.34 -0.39 -18.42
C TRP A 12 -6.67 0.73 -19.23
N GLU A 13 -7.34 1.25 -20.28
CA GLU A 13 -6.83 2.39 -21.05
C GLU A 13 -6.79 3.64 -20.18
N ARG A 14 -7.85 3.91 -19.41
CA ARG A 14 -7.91 5.04 -18.47
C ARG A 14 -6.79 4.96 -17.45
N GLU A 15 -6.57 3.78 -16.88
CA GLU A 15 -5.52 3.60 -15.88
C GLU A 15 -4.12 3.77 -16.48
N LEU A 16 -3.83 3.10 -17.60
CA LEU A 16 -2.53 3.19 -18.28
C LEU A 16 -2.20 4.64 -18.67
N LEU A 17 -3.20 5.39 -19.14
CA LEU A 17 -3.04 6.77 -19.59
C LEU A 17 -2.98 7.78 -18.43
N ALA A 18 -3.31 7.37 -17.21
CA ALA A 18 -3.36 8.26 -16.06
C ALA A 18 -1.98 8.84 -15.72
N HIS A 19 -1.98 10.13 -15.33
CA HIS A 19 -0.75 10.89 -15.08
C HIS A 19 0.14 10.24 -14.01
N HIS A 20 -0.43 9.56 -13.02
CA HIS A 20 0.34 8.94 -11.93
C HIS A 20 1.14 7.70 -12.35
N ARG A 21 0.88 7.11 -13.52
CA ARG A 21 1.53 5.88 -13.98
C ARG A 21 2.90 6.11 -14.60
N TRP A 22 2.98 7.02 -15.56
CA TRP A 22 4.19 7.27 -16.36
C TRP A 22 4.84 8.62 -16.08
N GLY A 23 4.21 9.49 -15.26
CA GLY A 23 4.74 10.80 -14.93
C GLY A 23 5.12 11.60 -16.19
N ASP A 24 6.39 12.00 -16.28
CA ASP A 24 6.93 12.83 -17.35
C ASP A 24 7.39 12.05 -18.61
N TYR A 25 6.99 10.77 -18.76
CA TYR A 25 7.34 9.94 -19.93
C TYR A 25 6.13 9.68 -20.85
N PRO A 26 5.59 10.71 -21.54
CA PRO A 26 4.40 10.56 -22.38
C PRO A 26 4.63 9.64 -23.58
N GLU A 27 5.85 9.61 -24.15
CA GLU A 27 6.18 8.78 -25.31
C GLU A 27 6.13 7.27 -24.98
N GLN A 28 6.63 6.88 -23.81
CA GLN A 28 6.56 5.48 -23.35
C GLN A 28 5.11 5.05 -23.12
N ARG A 29 4.32 5.93 -22.52
CA ARG A 29 2.89 5.71 -22.29
C ARG A 29 2.11 5.51 -23.59
N GLU A 30 2.36 6.33 -24.60
CA GLU A 30 1.70 6.23 -25.91
C GLU A 30 2.10 4.95 -26.65
N GLY A 31 3.40 4.61 -26.65
CA GLY A 31 3.89 3.35 -27.22
C GLY A 31 3.27 2.12 -26.56
N GLU A 32 3.20 2.11 -25.24
CA GLU A 32 2.57 1.03 -24.47
C GLU A 32 1.06 0.94 -24.69
N HIS A 33 0.38 2.09 -24.82
CA HIS A 33 -1.05 2.12 -25.13
C HIS A 33 -1.34 1.49 -26.49
N GLU A 34 -0.59 1.86 -27.54
CA GLU A 34 -0.76 1.26 -28.86
C GLU A 34 -0.42 -0.24 -28.88
N ARG A 35 0.64 -0.66 -28.16
CA ARG A 35 0.99 -2.08 -27.99
C ARG A 35 -0.15 -2.88 -27.37
N LEU A 36 -0.66 -2.43 -26.23
CA LEU A 36 -1.75 -3.12 -25.51
C LEU A 36 -3.06 -3.09 -26.30
N LYS A 37 -3.34 -2.00 -27.02
CA LYS A 37 -4.52 -1.89 -27.89
C LYS A 37 -4.45 -2.85 -29.08
N ALA A 38 -3.26 -3.07 -29.63
CA ALA A 38 -3.05 -4.07 -30.69
C ALA A 38 -3.28 -5.50 -30.19
N LEU A 39 -2.90 -5.81 -28.94
CA LEU A 39 -3.19 -7.10 -28.30
C LEU A 39 -4.69 -7.24 -27.98
N TRP A 40 -5.30 -6.20 -27.43
CA TRP A 40 -6.74 -6.17 -27.11
C TRP A 40 -7.63 -6.43 -28.34
N ARG A 41 -7.24 -5.93 -29.52
CA ARG A 41 -7.98 -6.18 -30.76
C ARG A 41 -8.00 -7.66 -31.20
N ARG A 42 -7.12 -8.50 -30.65
CA ARG A 42 -7.01 -9.92 -31.00
C ARG A 42 -7.85 -10.82 -30.10
N ILE A 43 -8.34 -10.29 -28.99
CA ILE A 43 -9.14 -11.07 -28.04
C ILE A 43 -10.63 -10.83 -28.30
N GLU A 44 -11.44 -11.88 -28.14
CA GLU A 44 -12.88 -11.76 -27.95
C GLU A 44 -13.15 -11.74 -26.45
N PRO A 45 -13.41 -10.58 -25.83
CA PRO A 45 -13.46 -10.53 -24.38
C PRO A 45 -14.71 -11.26 -23.86
N ASP A 46 -14.51 -12.37 -23.14
CA ASP A 46 -15.47 -12.90 -22.18
C ASP A 46 -15.65 -11.86 -21.04
N CYS A 47 -16.59 -10.94 -21.27
CA CYS A 47 -16.59 -9.61 -20.66
C CYS A 47 -16.76 -9.62 -19.14
N GLY A 48 -17.24 -10.70 -18.52
CA GLY A 48 -17.40 -10.75 -17.07
C GLY A 48 -16.09 -11.04 -16.32
N ARG A 49 -15.38 -12.09 -16.76
CA ARG A 49 -14.22 -12.61 -16.03
C ARG A 49 -12.94 -11.86 -16.35
N ILE A 50 -12.69 -11.57 -17.63
CA ILE A 50 -11.51 -10.84 -18.07
C ILE A 50 -11.48 -9.46 -17.41
N ASN A 51 -12.64 -8.77 -17.36
CA ASN A 51 -12.74 -7.48 -16.71
C ASN A 51 -12.41 -7.53 -15.22
N ARG A 52 -12.79 -8.58 -14.49
CA ARG A 52 -12.42 -8.73 -13.06
C ARG A 52 -10.92 -8.99 -12.85
N ILE A 53 -10.27 -9.70 -13.78
CA ILE A 53 -8.81 -9.87 -13.74
C ILE A 53 -8.14 -8.53 -14.04
N ILE A 54 -8.63 -7.79 -15.04
CA ILE A 54 -8.16 -6.43 -15.35
C ILE A 54 -8.30 -5.49 -14.15
N GLU A 55 -9.45 -5.49 -13.47
CA GLU A 55 -9.66 -4.71 -12.25
C GLU A 55 -8.64 -5.08 -11.16
N SER A 56 -8.34 -6.37 -11.00
CA SER A 56 -7.34 -6.84 -10.03
C SER A 56 -5.91 -6.43 -10.41
N ILE A 57 -5.58 -6.42 -11.71
CA ILE A 57 -4.30 -5.94 -12.24
C ILE A 57 -4.18 -4.42 -12.01
N ILE A 58 -5.22 -3.65 -12.32
CA ILE A 58 -5.27 -2.20 -12.12
C ILE A 58 -5.10 -1.85 -10.65
N ALA A 59 -5.78 -2.58 -9.76
CA ALA A 59 -5.73 -2.38 -8.33
C ALA A 59 -4.37 -2.76 -7.71
N LEU A 60 -3.51 -3.51 -8.41
CA LEU A 60 -2.19 -3.86 -7.90
C LEU A 60 -1.25 -2.65 -7.93
N GLU A 61 -1.01 -2.12 -6.73
CA GLU A 61 -0.05 -1.03 -6.52
C GLU A 61 1.29 -1.54 -5.95
N ILE A 62 2.39 -0.90 -6.31
CA ILE A 62 3.75 -1.16 -5.82
C ILE A 62 3.85 -0.96 -4.30
N CYS A 63 2.93 -0.19 -3.73
CA CYS A 63 2.88 0.02 -2.30
C CYS A 63 2.07 -1.05 -1.55
N ASN A 64 1.45 -2.00 -2.27
CA ASN A 64 0.79 -3.16 -1.70
C ASN A 64 1.79 -3.97 -0.86
N TRP A 65 1.37 -4.39 0.32
CA TRP A 65 2.23 -5.15 1.20
C TRP A 65 2.44 -6.60 0.77
N ARG A 66 1.48 -7.20 0.05
CA ARG A 66 1.59 -8.51 -0.60
C ARG A 66 1.97 -8.40 -2.06
N LEU A 67 2.81 -7.42 -2.41
CA LEU A 67 3.10 -7.10 -3.81
C LEU A 67 3.51 -8.36 -4.58
N LEU A 68 4.53 -9.07 -4.10
CA LEU A 68 5.11 -10.23 -4.77
C LEU A 68 4.13 -11.41 -4.83
N GLU A 69 3.45 -11.70 -3.72
CA GLU A 69 2.43 -12.75 -3.69
C GLU A 69 1.25 -12.42 -4.61
N SER A 70 0.89 -11.14 -4.74
CA SER A 70 -0.17 -10.69 -5.64
C SER A 70 0.25 -10.77 -7.11
N ILE A 71 1.52 -10.52 -7.44
CA ILE A 71 2.05 -10.76 -8.79
C ILE A 71 1.95 -12.25 -9.12
N GLN A 72 2.41 -13.12 -8.22
CA GLN A 72 2.33 -14.57 -8.39
C GLN A 72 0.87 -15.04 -8.55
N GLU A 73 -0.03 -14.55 -7.70
CA GLU A 73 -1.45 -14.91 -7.75
C GLU A 73 -2.09 -14.42 -9.06
N LEU A 74 -1.77 -13.21 -9.53
CA LEU A 74 -2.26 -12.72 -10.83
C LEU A 74 -1.72 -13.57 -11.99
N CYS A 75 -0.45 -13.97 -11.97
CA CYS A 75 0.10 -14.88 -12.98
C CYS A 75 -0.68 -16.21 -13.01
N ALA A 76 -0.97 -16.78 -11.85
CA ALA A 76 -1.76 -18.01 -11.75
C ALA A 76 -3.21 -17.83 -12.17
N CYS A 77 -3.80 -16.65 -11.91
CA CYS A 77 -5.15 -16.29 -12.35
C CYS A 77 -5.25 -16.16 -13.87
N ILE A 78 -4.25 -15.51 -14.48
CA ILE A 78 -4.14 -15.37 -15.93
C ILE A 78 -3.98 -16.75 -16.57
N GLY A 79 -3.00 -17.55 -16.12
CA GLY A 79 -2.75 -18.86 -16.72
C GLY A 79 -3.86 -19.88 -16.52
N GLY A 80 -4.50 -19.88 -15.34
CA GLY A 80 -5.64 -20.73 -15.02
C GLY A 80 -7.00 -20.17 -15.44
N LYS A 81 -7.05 -18.95 -15.99
CA LYS A 81 -8.28 -18.20 -16.30
C LYS A 81 -9.28 -18.22 -15.14
N ARG A 82 -8.80 -17.96 -13.93
CA ARG A 82 -9.56 -17.94 -12.67
C ARG A 82 -9.49 -16.56 -12.01
N LEU A 83 -10.38 -16.31 -11.05
CA LEU A 83 -10.31 -15.10 -10.23
C LEU A 83 -9.28 -15.27 -9.09
N PRO A 84 -8.71 -14.17 -8.58
CA PRO A 84 -7.86 -14.18 -7.40
C PRO A 84 -8.54 -14.83 -6.20
N ALA A 85 -7.78 -15.62 -5.44
CA ALA A 85 -8.22 -16.26 -4.20
C ALA A 85 -8.47 -15.24 -3.07
N TYR A 86 -7.94 -14.04 -3.21
CA TYR A 86 -8.15 -12.91 -2.32
C TYR A 86 -8.21 -11.61 -3.12
N VAL A 87 -8.83 -10.59 -2.55
CA VAL A 87 -8.97 -9.31 -3.24
C VAL A 87 -7.63 -8.58 -3.29
N ILE A 88 -7.25 -8.16 -4.49
CA ILE A 88 -6.02 -7.40 -4.75
C ILE A 88 -6.39 -5.92 -4.82
N GLY A 89 -5.68 -5.08 -4.07
CA GLY A 89 -5.93 -3.66 -4.06
C GLY A 89 -5.71 -2.99 -2.70
N HIS A 90 -5.79 -1.66 -2.73
CA HIS A 90 -5.86 -0.84 -1.53
C HIS A 90 -7.07 -1.23 -0.68
N HIS A 91 -6.88 -1.29 0.64
CA HIS A 91 -7.87 -1.65 1.67
C HIS A 91 -8.34 -3.11 1.69
N LEU A 92 -8.11 -3.88 0.63
CA LEU A 92 -8.72 -5.20 0.46
C LEU A 92 -7.73 -6.38 0.56
N SER A 93 -6.43 -6.09 0.54
CA SER A 93 -5.34 -7.08 0.57
C SER A 93 -4.84 -7.43 1.98
N VAL A 94 -5.45 -6.92 3.05
CA VAL A 94 -4.98 -7.13 4.44
C VAL A 94 -5.37 -8.52 4.93
N ASP A 95 -4.38 -9.35 5.26
CA ASP A 95 -4.58 -10.68 5.82
C ASP A 95 -4.72 -10.66 7.34
N THR A 96 -5.06 -11.80 7.93
CA THR A 96 -5.22 -11.94 9.39
C THR A 96 -3.93 -11.57 10.14
N ARG A 97 -2.76 -11.93 9.61
CA ARG A 97 -1.47 -11.62 10.25
C ARG A 97 -1.22 -10.11 10.32
N ARG A 98 -1.51 -9.39 9.23
CA ARG A 98 -1.37 -7.94 9.16
C ARG A 98 -2.41 -7.24 10.02
N TRP A 99 -3.65 -7.74 10.08
CA TRP A 99 -4.65 -7.27 11.01
C TRP A 99 -4.21 -7.44 12.46
N HIS A 100 -3.69 -8.61 12.84
CA HIS A 100 -3.13 -8.84 14.17
C HIS A 100 -2.01 -7.85 14.49
N LYS A 101 -1.09 -7.62 13.54
CA LYS A 101 -0.02 -6.63 13.76
C LYS A 101 -0.59 -5.22 13.97
N TYR A 102 -1.57 -4.80 13.19
CA TYR A 102 -2.22 -3.49 13.33
C TYR A 102 -2.91 -3.34 14.70
N TRP A 103 -3.74 -4.31 15.07
CA TRP A 103 -4.40 -4.33 16.38
C TRP A 103 -3.38 -4.41 17.52
N GLY A 104 -2.27 -5.12 17.35
CA GLY A 104 -1.15 -5.16 18.30
C GLY A 104 -0.53 -3.79 18.53
N TYR A 105 -0.34 -2.97 17.49
CA TYR A 105 0.10 -1.58 17.65
C TYR A 105 -0.95 -0.76 18.41
N PHE A 106 -2.23 -0.87 18.04
CA PHE A 106 -3.31 -0.15 18.73
C PHE A 106 -3.35 -0.49 20.23
N PHE A 107 -3.39 -1.78 20.57
CA PHE A 107 -3.50 -2.23 21.95
C PHE A 107 -2.23 -1.90 22.74
N ALA A 108 -1.03 -1.99 22.15
CA ALA A 108 0.21 -1.56 22.80
C ALA A 108 0.19 -0.06 23.16
N LEU A 109 -0.28 0.80 22.25
CA LEU A 109 -0.47 2.24 22.53
C LEU A 109 -1.46 2.47 23.67
N ARG A 110 -2.56 1.70 23.71
CA ARG A 110 -3.56 1.78 24.78
C ARG A 110 -3.01 1.31 26.12
N THR A 111 -2.28 0.20 26.15
CA THR A 111 -1.61 -0.30 27.36
C THR A 111 -0.65 0.74 27.91
N TRP A 112 0.22 1.30 27.07
CA TRP A 112 1.17 2.34 27.48
C TRP A 112 0.46 3.60 28.00
N SER A 113 -0.59 4.06 27.32
CA SER A 113 -1.35 5.27 27.69
C SER A 113 -2.15 5.12 28.99
N LEU A 114 -2.72 3.95 29.25
CA LEU A 114 -3.61 3.73 30.39
C LEU A 114 -2.91 3.11 31.62
N GLY A 115 -1.73 2.51 31.45
CA GLY A 115 -0.99 1.85 32.54
C GLY A 115 -1.76 0.65 33.12
N GLU A 116 -1.77 0.50 34.44
CA GLU A 116 -2.42 -0.63 35.13
C GLU A 116 -3.96 -0.56 35.15
N HIS A 117 -4.56 0.53 34.67
CA HIS A 117 -6.00 0.78 34.80
C HIS A 117 -6.87 0.11 33.72
N VAL A 118 -6.37 -0.92 33.01
CA VAL A 118 -7.06 -1.46 31.83
C VAL A 118 -7.64 -2.85 32.05
N CYS A 119 -8.97 -2.94 31.96
CA CYS A 119 -9.66 -4.21 31.82
C CYS A 119 -9.80 -4.57 30.33
N GLY A 120 -9.48 -5.82 29.96
CA GLY A 120 -9.72 -6.39 28.62
C GLY A 120 -8.69 -6.09 27.54
N VAL A 121 -7.96 -4.97 27.59
CA VAL A 121 -6.89 -4.66 26.61
C VAL A 121 -5.73 -5.66 26.67
N PRO A 122 -5.20 -6.09 27.85
CA PRO A 122 -4.14 -7.09 27.89
C PRO A 122 -4.55 -8.42 27.26
N SER A 123 -5.81 -8.82 27.43
CA SER A 123 -6.35 -10.03 26.81
C SER A 123 -6.38 -9.90 25.29
N MET A 124 -6.82 -8.77 24.74
CA MET A 124 -6.81 -8.53 23.30
C MET A 124 -5.38 -8.38 22.73
N GLN A 125 -4.48 -7.74 23.47
CA GLN A 125 -3.05 -7.67 23.12
C GLN A 125 -2.47 -9.07 22.96
N SER A 126 -2.76 -9.99 23.90
CA SER A 126 -2.23 -11.36 23.85
C SER A 126 -2.72 -12.18 22.65
N VAL A 127 -3.87 -11.83 22.07
CA VAL A 127 -4.38 -12.45 20.83
C VAL A 127 -3.62 -11.91 19.61
N CYS A 128 -3.37 -10.60 19.58
CA CYS A 128 -2.76 -9.92 18.45
C CYS A 128 -1.22 -10.00 18.43
N ASP A 129 -0.61 -10.11 19.60
CA ASP A 129 0.83 -10.11 19.85
C ASP A 129 1.17 -11.13 20.95
N PRO A 130 1.00 -12.44 20.68
CA PRO A 130 1.17 -13.47 21.70
C PRO A 130 2.61 -13.58 22.26
N GLN A 131 3.59 -13.03 21.53
CA GLN A 131 4.99 -13.01 21.93
C GLN A 131 5.39 -11.69 22.63
N GLY A 132 4.50 -10.70 22.68
CA GLY A 132 4.79 -9.38 23.25
C GLY A 132 5.82 -8.57 22.45
N CYS A 133 6.11 -8.95 21.20
CA CYS A 133 7.15 -8.32 20.40
C CYS A 133 6.74 -6.89 19.99
N ILE A 134 5.47 -6.68 19.66
CA ILE A 134 4.95 -5.37 19.26
C ILE A 134 4.81 -4.49 20.49
N GLU A 135 4.27 -5.02 21.58
CA GLU A 135 4.15 -4.30 22.85
C GLU A 135 5.52 -3.80 23.32
N HIS A 136 6.50 -4.70 23.40
CA HIS A 136 7.85 -4.35 23.81
C HIS A 136 8.45 -3.26 22.91
N HIS A 137 8.39 -3.43 21.59
CA HIS A 137 8.88 -2.44 20.61
C HIS A 137 8.23 -1.06 20.80
N VAL A 138 6.91 -1.01 20.95
CA VAL A 138 6.18 0.25 21.16
C VAL A 138 6.59 0.91 22.49
N CYS A 139 6.71 0.13 23.57
CA CYS A 139 7.14 0.63 24.86
C CYS A 139 8.59 1.14 24.83
N GLU A 140 9.50 0.45 24.14
CA GLU A 140 10.88 0.89 23.95
C GLU A 140 10.96 2.22 23.19
N LEU A 141 10.19 2.35 22.09
CA LEU A 141 10.16 3.59 21.32
C LEU A 141 9.59 4.78 22.09
N LEU A 142 8.57 4.57 22.93
CA LEU A 142 7.93 5.63 23.71
C LEU A 142 8.75 6.04 24.95
N GLY A 143 9.48 5.08 25.52
CA GLY A 143 10.25 5.27 26.75
C GLY A 143 9.39 5.69 27.92
N GLU A 144 9.95 6.54 28.78
CA GLU A 144 9.28 7.01 29.99
C GLU A 144 8.06 7.88 29.69
N ARG A 145 6.99 7.64 30.46
CA ARG A 145 5.72 8.34 30.34
C ARG A 145 5.80 9.73 30.97
N ASN A 146 5.31 10.72 30.25
CA ASN A 146 4.96 12.04 30.78
C ASN A 146 3.60 12.48 30.23
N ASP A 147 3.11 13.62 30.71
CA ASP A 147 1.77 14.06 30.35
C ASP A 147 1.63 14.48 28.88
N LEU A 148 2.68 15.01 28.24
CA LEU A 148 2.64 15.43 26.84
C LEU A 148 2.60 14.21 25.92
N LYS A 149 3.49 13.24 26.16
CA LYS A 149 3.50 11.96 25.45
C LYS A 149 2.17 11.22 25.61
N ALA A 150 1.57 11.23 26.80
CA ALA A 150 0.27 10.60 27.03
C ALA A 150 -0.84 11.17 26.13
N LEU A 151 -0.85 12.49 25.90
CA LEU A 151 -1.79 13.13 24.98
C LEU A 151 -1.56 12.71 23.52
N TYR A 152 -0.29 12.73 23.07
CA TYR A 152 0.06 12.30 21.72
C TYR A 152 -0.25 10.83 21.46
N VAL A 153 0.05 9.95 22.42
CA VAL A 153 -0.29 8.52 22.31
C VAL A 153 -1.80 8.32 22.30
N GLU A 154 -2.56 9.05 23.10
CA GLU A 154 -4.03 8.97 23.05
C GLU A 154 -4.55 9.41 21.67
N ARG A 155 -4.03 10.51 21.13
CA ARG A 155 -4.39 11.01 19.80
C ARG A 155 -4.06 9.99 18.70
N LEU A 156 -2.88 9.39 18.75
CA LEU A 156 -2.43 8.37 17.79
C LEU A 156 -3.28 7.10 17.91
N ALA A 157 -3.52 6.60 19.12
CA ALA A 157 -4.35 5.41 19.33
C ALA A 157 -5.78 5.63 18.80
N ARG A 158 -6.33 6.83 18.93
CA ARG A 158 -7.64 7.18 18.36
C ARG A 158 -7.62 7.21 16.83
N ALA A 159 -6.57 7.77 16.21
CA ALA A 159 -6.41 7.74 14.76
C ALA A 159 -6.35 6.29 14.25
N VAL A 160 -5.48 5.48 14.86
CA VAL A 160 -5.32 4.05 14.57
C VAL A 160 -6.64 3.30 14.72
N PHE A 161 -7.39 3.52 15.80
CA PHE A 161 -8.70 2.91 15.98
C PHE A 161 -9.69 3.30 14.89
N PHE A 162 -9.77 4.58 14.55
CA PHE A 162 -10.70 5.08 13.54
C PHE A 162 -10.37 4.52 12.15
N TRP A 163 -9.08 4.43 11.81
CA TRP A 163 -8.62 3.79 10.58
C TRP A 163 -8.97 2.29 10.53
N LEU A 164 -8.97 1.59 11.67
CA LEU A 164 -9.31 0.16 11.78
C LEU A 164 -10.82 -0.10 11.61
N THR A 165 -11.67 0.74 12.18
CA THR A 165 -13.12 0.50 12.24
C THR A 165 -13.85 0.94 10.98
N GLY A 166 -13.13 1.52 10.03
CA GLY A 166 -13.71 2.21 8.89
C GLY A 166 -14.16 3.61 9.29
N HIS A 167 -13.87 4.59 8.42
CA HIS A 167 -14.31 5.97 8.59
C HIS A 167 -15.81 5.98 8.81
N SER A 168 -16.26 6.36 10.00
CA SER A 168 -17.66 6.71 10.17
C SER A 168 -17.89 7.98 9.38
N GLU A 169 -18.94 8.05 8.55
CA GLU A 169 -19.27 9.28 7.82
C GLU A 169 -19.29 10.45 8.83
N PRO A 170 -18.69 11.62 8.52
CA PRO A 170 -18.48 12.70 9.50
C PRO A 170 -19.77 13.12 10.22
N ASP A 171 -20.91 13.03 9.53
CA ASP A 171 -22.22 13.43 10.02
C ASP A 171 -22.96 12.35 10.83
N THR A 172 -22.32 11.20 11.07
CA THR A 172 -22.87 10.14 11.91
C THR A 172 -22.56 10.38 13.38
N PRO A 173 -23.38 9.90 14.33
CA PRO A 173 -23.09 10.05 15.77
C PRO A 173 -21.68 9.57 16.19
N PRO A 174 -21.14 8.44 15.67
CA PRO A 174 -19.76 8.05 15.93
C PRO A 174 -18.72 9.03 15.37
N GLY A 175 -18.93 9.56 14.16
CA GLY A 175 -18.06 10.57 13.55
C GLY A 175 -18.01 11.86 14.36
N ILE A 176 -19.17 12.38 14.78
CA ILE A 176 -19.28 13.58 15.61
C ILE A 176 -18.60 13.37 16.98
N ALA A 177 -18.84 12.22 17.62
CA ALA A 177 -18.22 11.90 18.90
C ALA A 177 -16.69 11.76 18.79
N HIS A 178 -16.20 11.16 17.70
CA HIS A 178 -14.77 11.06 17.41
C HIS A 178 -14.15 12.45 17.26
N ALA A 179 -14.73 13.30 16.40
CA ALA A 179 -14.25 14.65 16.14
C ALA A 179 -14.21 15.50 17.43
N GLY A 180 -15.25 15.42 18.27
CA GLY A 180 -15.28 16.12 19.56
C GLY A 180 -14.18 15.65 20.51
N CYS A 181 -13.93 14.34 20.59
CA CYS A 181 -12.82 13.81 21.41
C CYS A 181 -11.45 14.24 20.89
N VAL A 182 -11.27 14.21 19.56
CA VAL A 182 -10.02 14.62 18.90
C VAL A 182 -9.74 16.09 19.19
N ALA A 183 -10.72 16.98 18.99
CA ALA A 183 -10.56 18.41 19.23
C ALA A 183 -10.09 18.71 20.67
N VAL A 184 -10.69 18.08 21.68
CA VAL A 184 -10.30 18.26 23.09
C VAL A 184 -8.87 17.81 23.36
N ILE A 185 -8.42 16.72 22.73
CA ILE A 185 -7.04 16.23 22.90
C ILE A 185 -6.06 17.17 22.19
N GLU A 186 -6.39 17.59 20.97
CA GLU A 186 -5.56 18.50 20.18
C GLU A 186 -5.39 19.86 20.86
N ASP A 187 -6.45 20.42 21.45
CA ASP A 187 -6.37 21.65 22.25
C ASP A 187 -5.40 21.50 23.43
N ARG A 188 -5.44 20.35 24.12
CA ARG A 188 -4.53 20.05 25.24
C ARG A 188 -3.09 19.84 24.79
N ILE A 189 -2.88 19.29 23.60
CA ILE A 189 -1.55 19.19 22.99
C ILE A 189 -1.05 20.59 22.66
N LEU A 190 -1.83 21.40 21.95
CA LEU A 190 -1.45 22.76 21.54
C LEU A 190 -1.18 23.68 22.73
N ALA A 191 -1.85 23.48 23.87
CA ALA A 191 -1.54 24.21 25.10
C ALA A 191 -0.14 23.90 25.68
N ARG A 192 0.46 22.76 25.30
CA ARG A 192 1.74 22.27 25.84
C ARG A 192 2.86 22.21 24.81
N ASP A 193 2.53 21.98 23.54
CA ASP A 193 3.41 22.04 22.38
C ASP A 193 2.76 22.91 21.28
N PRO A 194 2.74 24.25 21.44
CA PRO A 194 2.06 25.14 20.50
C PRO A 194 2.64 25.12 19.09
N GLU A 195 3.92 24.78 18.97
CA GLU A 195 4.65 24.70 17.70
C GLU A 195 4.62 23.30 17.07
N LEU A 196 4.02 22.31 17.76
CA LEU A 196 3.94 20.93 17.30
C LEU A 196 5.32 20.33 16.96
N ARG A 197 6.31 20.57 17.83
CA ARG A 197 7.70 20.10 17.65
C ARG A 197 7.82 18.58 17.74
N VAL A 198 6.91 17.92 18.47
CA VAL A 198 6.92 16.46 18.65
C VAL A 198 6.42 15.74 17.39
N VAL A 199 5.25 16.14 16.87
CA VAL A 199 4.68 15.60 15.62
C VAL A 199 4.03 16.76 14.84
N PRO A 200 4.50 17.05 13.61
CA PRO A 200 3.93 18.12 12.80
C PRO A 200 2.47 17.87 12.44
N ARG A 201 1.75 18.98 12.22
CA ARG A 201 0.30 18.98 11.97
C ARG A 201 -0.10 18.01 10.87
N GLU A 202 0.64 17.99 9.76
CA GLU A 202 0.32 17.21 8.57
C GLU A 202 0.38 15.67 8.74
N TYR A 203 0.97 15.16 9.83
CA TYR A 203 1.12 13.70 10.03
C TYR A 203 0.11 13.10 11.01
N LEU A 204 -0.44 13.91 11.93
CA LEU A 204 -1.36 13.42 12.96
C LEU A 204 -2.63 14.26 13.10
N PHE A 205 -2.64 15.51 12.61
CA PHE A 205 -3.70 16.48 12.84
C PHE A 205 -4.42 16.93 11.55
N ALA A 206 -3.89 16.62 10.35
CA ALA A 206 -4.53 16.95 9.07
C ALA A 206 -5.18 15.70 8.46
N ASP A 207 -6.45 15.80 8.01
CA ASP A 207 -7.27 14.77 7.34
C ASP A 207 -6.92 13.32 7.72
N GLU A 208 -6.75 13.13 9.04
CA GLU A 208 -6.31 11.88 9.67
C GLU A 208 -5.21 11.13 8.92
N GLY A 209 -4.28 11.85 8.29
CA GLY A 209 -3.05 11.34 7.69
C GLY A 209 -3.18 10.01 6.94
N ASN A 210 -4.28 9.77 6.21
CA ASN A 210 -4.65 8.53 5.49
C ASN A 210 -3.60 7.40 5.50
N LEU A 211 -3.40 6.77 6.65
CA LEU A 211 -2.51 5.60 6.78
C LEU A 211 -3.32 4.35 6.44
N HIS A 212 -3.44 4.09 5.16
CA HIS A 212 -4.19 2.94 4.67
C HIS A 212 -3.60 1.63 5.19
N PRO A 213 -4.39 0.75 5.85
CA PRO A 213 -3.90 -0.50 6.44
C PRO A 213 -3.13 -1.43 5.49
N CYS A 214 -3.47 -1.36 4.20
CA CYS A 214 -2.84 -2.10 3.11
C CYS A 214 -1.45 -1.58 2.69
N HIS A 215 -1.10 -0.34 3.05
CA HIS A 215 0.12 0.30 2.58
C HIS A 215 1.34 -0.28 3.29
N HIS A 216 2.34 -0.79 2.56
CA HIS A 216 3.51 -1.45 3.14
C HIS A 216 4.25 -0.59 4.19
N LYS A 217 4.24 0.74 4.05
CA LYS A 217 4.89 1.69 4.99
C LYS A 217 4.09 2.02 6.24
N LEU A 218 2.88 1.52 6.39
CA LEU A 218 2.03 1.80 7.55
C LEU A 218 2.81 1.70 8.87
N PHE A 219 3.41 0.53 9.14
CA PHE A 219 4.11 0.30 10.42
C PHE A 219 5.34 1.19 10.56
N ARG A 220 6.05 1.47 9.46
CA ARG A 220 7.15 2.44 9.46
C ARG A 220 6.66 3.84 9.82
N HIS A 221 5.50 4.28 9.30
CA HIS A 221 4.91 5.55 9.64
C HIS A 221 4.48 5.59 11.11
N LEU A 222 3.89 4.51 11.62
CA LEU A 222 3.61 4.36 13.05
C LEU A 222 4.90 4.45 13.89
N ASP A 223 5.96 3.75 13.52
CA ASP A 223 7.24 3.81 14.23
C ASP A 223 7.85 5.23 14.21
N ILE A 224 7.71 5.99 13.11
CA ILE A 224 8.13 7.40 13.05
C ILE A 224 7.34 8.22 14.07
N LEU A 225 6.02 8.06 14.11
CA LEU A 225 5.18 8.81 15.03
C LEU A 225 5.51 8.45 16.49
N ILE A 226 5.56 7.15 16.80
CA ILE A 226 5.83 6.62 18.14
C ILE A 226 7.22 7.04 18.62
N SER A 227 8.26 6.89 17.78
CA SER A 227 9.61 7.32 18.14
C SER A 227 9.74 8.84 18.29
N SER A 228 9.01 9.62 17.49
CA SER A 228 8.99 11.09 17.64
C SER A 228 8.34 11.51 18.95
N ILE A 229 7.27 10.81 19.34
CA ILE A 229 6.63 10.99 20.65
C ILE A 229 7.59 10.62 21.78
N GLY A 230 8.25 9.46 21.69
CA GLY A 230 9.19 9.02 22.73
C GLY A 230 10.41 9.92 22.89
N ALA A 231 10.91 10.47 21.77
CA ALA A 231 12.00 11.44 21.77
C ALA A 231 11.55 12.89 22.04
N GLU A 232 10.24 13.14 22.11
CA GLU A 232 9.65 14.49 22.24
C GLU A 232 10.12 15.47 21.16
N GLN A 233 10.41 14.93 19.98
CA GLN A 233 10.95 15.68 18.84
C GLN A 233 10.65 14.93 17.55
N TRP A 234 10.21 15.67 16.54
CA TRP A 234 9.97 15.12 15.21
C TRP A 234 11.21 14.38 14.68
N ARG A 235 11.05 13.08 14.41
CA ARG A 235 12.10 12.17 13.93
C ARG A 235 13.33 12.09 14.85
N GLY A 236 13.19 12.45 16.14
CA GLY A 236 14.30 12.40 17.11
C GLY A 236 14.90 11.00 17.28
N GLY A 237 14.06 9.96 17.28
CA GLY A 237 14.50 8.56 17.38
C GLY A 237 14.68 7.82 16.05
N MET A 238 14.20 8.39 14.93
CA MET A 238 14.24 7.74 13.62
C MET A 238 14.49 8.77 12.50
N PRO A 239 15.76 9.03 12.14
CA PRO A 239 16.11 10.01 11.12
C PRO A 239 15.54 9.66 9.74
N ALA A 240 15.50 10.66 8.85
CA ALA A 240 15.04 10.47 7.49
C ALA A 240 15.98 9.53 6.71
N ARG A 241 15.44 8.40 6.27
CA ARG A 241 15.91 7.68 5.08
C ARG A 241 14.67 7.36 4.25
N CYS A 242 14.77 7.49 2.94
CA CYS A 242 13.78 6.98 1.99
C CYS A 242 14.53 6.42 0.77
N THR A 243 15.17 5.27 0.92
CA THR A 243 15.49 4.36 -0.20
C THR A 243 14.33 3.40 -0.46
N ASP A 244 13.32 3.33 0.40
CA ASP A 244 12.26 2.30 0.35
C ASP A 244 11.45 2.28 -0.96
N GLY A 245 11.32 3.42 -1.65
CA GLY A 245 10.70 3.46 -2.98
C GLY A 245 11.58 2.82 -4.06
N VAL A 246 12.91 2.92 -3.89
CA VAL A 246 13.91 2.25 -4.71
C VAL A 246 13.94 0.77 -4.37
N GLU A 247 13.95 0.39 -3.09
CA GLU A 247 13.93 -1.01 -2.65
C GLU A 247 12.70 -1.75 -3.20
N ARG A 248 11.51 -1.13 -3.16
CA ARG A 248 10.32 -1.71 -3.79
C ARG A 248 10.38 -1.78 -5.31
N ALA A 249 11.04 -0.82 -5.96
CA ALA A 249 11.29 -0.88 -7.39
C ALA A 249 12.32 -1.97 -7.75
N GLU A 250 13.28 -2.24 -6.87
CA GLU A 250 14.25 -3.34 -6.98
C GLU A 250 13.58 -4.69 -6.77
N ASP A 251 12.68 -4.83 -5.79
CA ASP A 251 11.87 -6.03 -5.54
C ASP A 251 11.05 -6.45 -6.79
N LEU A 252 10.67 -5.50 -7.65
CA LEU A 252 9.93 -5.78 -8.89
C LEU A 252 10.81 -6.31 -10.03
N GLU A 253 12.11 -5.99 -10.05
CA GLU A 253 13.00 -6.30 -11.16
C GLU A 253 13.05 -7.80 -11.50
N PRO A 254 13.18 -8.73 -10.52
CA PRO A 254 13.20 -10.17 -10.77
C PRO A 254 11.90 -10.72 -11.38
N TRP A 255 10.77 -10.02 -11.22
CA TRP A 255 9.48 -10.42 -11.78
C TRP A 255 9.21 -9.83 -13.16
N LEU A 256 9.67 -8.60 -13.41
CA LEU A 256 9.41 -7.87 -14.65
C LEU A 256 10.13 -8.49 -15.86
N ALA A 257 11.38 -8.92 -15.70
CA ALA A 257 12.14 -9.51 -16.81
C ALA A 257 11.52 -10.84 -17.31
N PRO A 258 11.18 -11.82 -16.45
CA PRO A 258 10.52 -13.04 -16.90
C PRO A 258 9.11 -12.80 -17.47
N LEU A 259 8.34 -11.85 -16.91
CA LEU A 259 7.03 -11.47 -17.45
C LEU A 259 7.15 -10.92 -18.88
N ALA A 260 8.09 -10.00 -19.11
CA ALA A 260 8.34 -9.43 -20.43
C ALA A 260 8.77 -10.52 -21.42
N ALA A 261 9.72 -11.38 -21.03
CA ALA A 261 10.20 -12.49 -21.85
C ALA A 261 9.06 -13.46 -22.23
N TRP A 262 8.18 -13.81 -21.29
CA TRP A 262 7.02 -14.67 -21.57
C TRP A 262 6.01 -14.00 -22.52
N VAL A 263 5.76 -12.70 -22.35
CA VAL A 263 4.88 -11.90 -23.24
C VAL A 263 5.44 -11.86 -24.66
N GLU A 264 6.75 -11.70 -24.82
CA GLU A 264 7.44 -11.69 -26.11
C GLU A 264 7.52 -13.08 -26.74
N GLY A 265 7.43 -14.14 -25.93
CA GLY A 265 7.42 -15.51 -26.41
C GLY A 265 8.75 -16.23 -26.33
N ALA A 266 9.64 -15.78 -25.44
CA ALA A 266 10.81 -16.54 -25.06
C ALA A 266 10.41 -17.91 -24.48
N GLU A 267 11.28 -18.89 -24.67
CA GLU A 267 11.07 -20.23 -24.14
C GLU A 267 11.44 -20.30 -22.65
N ALA A 268 10.78 -21.21 -21.91
CA ALA A 268 11.02 -21.47 -20.49
C ALA A 268 12.42 -22.06 -20.18
N ALA A 269 13.32 -22.14 -21.16
CA ALA A 269 14.71 -22.57 -21.03
C ALA A 269 15.70 -21.40 -20.98
N GLY A 270 15.25 -20.16 -21.22
CA GLY A 270 16.07 -18.94 -21.15
C GLY A 270 16.57 -18.64 -19.73
N GLU A 271 17.59 -17.79 -19.61
CA GLU A 271 18.19 -17.41 -18.33
C GLU A 271 17.14 -16.81 -17.37
N GLU A 272 16.19 -16.04 -17.91
CA GLU A 272 15.09 -15.42 -17.16
C GLU A 272 14.13 -16.44 -16.56
N ALA A 273 14.04 -17.65 -17.11
CA ALA A 273 13.17 -18.72 -16.60
C ALA A 273 13.84 -19.59 -15.53
N GLN A 274 15.16 -19.45 -15.33
CA GLN A 274 15.94 -20.23 -14.38
C GLN A 274 15.97 -19.64 -12.96
N THR A 275 15.49 -18.40 -12.79
CA THR A 275 15.28 -17.81 -11.47
C THR A 275 14.02 -18.39 -10.80
N GLU A 276 13.89 -18.23 -9.48
CA GLU A 276 12.69 -18.68 -8.75
C GLU A 276 11.43 -17.96 -9.26
N GLU A 277 11.51 -16.65 -9.44
CA GLU A 277 10.45 -15.81 -9.99
C GLU A 277 10.15 -16.16 -11.44
N GLY A 278 11.18 -16.43 -12.24
CA GLY A 278 11.06 -16.90 -13.61
C GLY A 278 10.29 -18.20 -13.70
N HIS A 279 10.71 -19.20 -12.92
CA HIS A 279 10.01 -20.47 -12.84
C HIS A 279 8.56 -20.29 -12.41
N ALA A 280 8.29 -19.42 -11.42
CA ALA A 280 6.95 -19.11 -10.96
C ALA A 280 6.08 -18.48 -12.06
N VAL A 281 6.60 -17.50 -12.82
CA VAL A 281 5.90 -16.83 -13.91
C VAL A 281 5.55 -17.82 -15.03
N TYR A 282 6.55 -18.55 -15.55
CA TYR A 282 6.36 -19.47 -16.68
C TYR A 282 5.42 -20.62 -16.32
N THR A 283 5.58 -21.20 -15.12
CA THR A 283 4.71 -22.28 -14.64
C THR A 283 3.28 -21.80 -14.42
N SER A 284 3.10 -20.60 -13.84
CA SER A 284 1.78 -20.09 -13.49
C SER A 284 0.98 -19.63 -14.72
N LEU A 285 1.62 -18.96 -15.68
CA LEU A 285 0.98 -18.50 -16.91
C LEU A 285 0.70 -19.66 -17.88
N GLY A 286 1.59 -20.65 -17.90
CA GLY A 286 1.47 -21.85 -18.72
C GLY A 286 1.48 -21.55 -20.22
N GLN A 287 0.68 -22.30 -20.98
CA GLN A 287 0.58 -22.13 -22.43
C GLN A 287 -0.04 -20.77 -22.80
N ARG A 288 0.58 -20.11 -23.80
CA ARG A 288 0.15 -18.81 -24.34
C ARG A 288 -1.14 -18.93 -25.15
N ASP A 289 -2.03 -17.97 -24.96
CA ASP A 289 -3.15 -17.64 -25.83
C ASP A 289 -3.32 -16.11 -25.83
N ASP A 290 -4.11 -15.57 -26.77
CA ASP A 290 -4.19 -14.12 -26.95
C ASP A 290 -4.72 -13.38 -25.70
N GLU A 291 -5.64 -13.98 -24.94
CA GLU A 291 -6.16 -13.41 -23.69
C GLU A 291 -5.06 -13.31 -22.63
N LYS A 292 -4.32 -14.41 -22.44
CA LYS A 292 -3.24 -14.45 -21.47
C LYS A 292 -2.10 -13.50 -21.84
N VAL A 293 -1.76 -13.42 -23.12
CA VAL A 293 -0.74 -12.50 -23.62
C VAL A 293 -1.15 -11.06 -23.35
N PHE A 294 -2.40 -10.68 -23.63
CA PHE A 294 -2.90 -9.35 -23.29
C PHE A 294 -2.84 -9.08 -21.78
N LEU A 295 -3.37 -9.98 -20.94
CA LEU A 295 -3.42 -9.76 -19.49
C LEU A 295 -2.03 -9.72 -18.85
N ALA A 296 -1.11 -10.58 -19.27
CA ALA A 296 0.27 -10.58 -18.81
C ALA A 296 1.01 -9.31 -19.25
N ALA A 297 0.79 -8.85 -20.50
CA ALA A 297 1.35 -7.59 -20.99
C ALA A 297 0.80 -6.39 -20.20
N LEU A 298 -0.49 -6.39 -19.87
CA LEU A 298 -1.09 -5.33 -19.05
C LEU A 298 -0.48 -5.31 -17.64
N LEU A 299 -0.35 -6.48 -16.99
CA LEU A 299 0.29 -6.60 -15.68
C LEU A 299 1.73 -6.09 -15.71
N GLU A 300 2.51 -6.54 -16.70
CA GLU A 300 3.91 -6.12 -16.91
C GLU A 300 4.01 -4.60 -17.11
N SER A 301 3.20 -4.03 -18.00
CA SER A 301 3.19 -2.60 -18.31
C SER A 301 2.85 -1.75 -17.07
N LEU A 302 1.81 -2.12 -16.31
CA LEU A 302 1.41 -1.38 -15.10
C LEU A 302 2.40 -1.55 -13.95
N LEU A 303 3.09 -2.67 -13.82
CA LEU A 303 4.15 -2.83 -12.83
C LEU A 303 5.39 -2.02 -13.22
N ARG A 304 5.78 -2.05 -14.50
CA ARG A 304 6.94 -1.29 -15.01
C ARG A 304 6.73 0.21 -14.86
N SER A 305 5.55 0.73 -15.18
CA SER A 305 5.25 2.15 -15.02
C SER A 305 5.43 2.58 -13.56
N GLN A 306 4.96 1.75 -12.60
CA GLN A 306 5.10 2.01 -11.18
C GLN A 306 6.55 1.94 -10.71
N GLN A 307 7.34 1.00 -11.23
CA GLN A 307 8.77 0.88 -10.96
C GLN A 307 9.51 2.15 -11.40
N VAL A 308 9.26 2.63 -12.62
CA VAL A 308 9.84 3.86 -13.17
C VAL A 308 9.45 5.06 -12.32
N ALA A 309 8.15 5.23 -12.05
CA ALA A 309 7.65 6.33 -11.23
C ALA A 309 8.25 6.33 -9.81
N ALA A 310 8.44 5.17 -9.20
CA ALA A 310 9.07 5.04 -7.88
C ALA A 310 10.55 5.44 -7.90
N ARG A 311 11.31 5.00 -8.92
CA ARG A 311 12.72 5.38 -9.11
C ARG A 311 12.88 6.88 -9.33
N GLU A 312 12.04 7.51 -10.14
CA GLU A 312 12.11 8.95 -10.39
C GLU A 312 11.77 9.79 -9.15
N ARG A 313 10.73 9.41 -8.40
CA ARG A 313 10.41 10.07 -7.13
C ARG A 313 11.57 9.99 -6.13
N ALA A 314 12.30 8.88 -6.13
CA ALA A 314 13.48 8.73 -5.28
C ALA A 314 14.64 9.63 -5.74
N LYS A 315 14.91 9.71 -7.05
CA LYS A 315 15.92 10.63 -7.62
C LYS A 315 15.62 12.08 -7.29
N ALA A 316 14.38 12.53 -7.50
CA ALA A 316 13.95 13.91 -7.22
C ALA A 316 14.17 14.31 -5.75
N LYS A 317 13.91 13.38 -4.81
CA LYS A 317 14.15 13.60 -3.37
C LYS A 317 15.63 13.56 -2.99
N SER A 318 16.46 12.85 -3.75
CA SER A 318 17.90 12.76 -3.51
C SER A 318 18.67 13.98 -4.04
N GLY A 319 18.11 14.67 -5.04
CA GLY A 319 18.68 15.90 -5.62
C GLY A 319 18.24 17.20 -4.95
N SER A 320 17.39 17.15 -3.91
CA SER A 320 16.95 18.34 -3.15
C SER A 320 17.69 18.51 -1.81
N ALA A 321 18.89 17.94 -1.68
CA ALA A 321 19.75 18.05 -0.49
C ALA A 321 20.76 19.18 -0.66
#